data_AF-A0AAV2S609-F1
#
_entry.id   AF-A0AAV2S609-F1
#
_cell.length_a   1.000
_cell.length_b   1.000
_cell.length_c   1.000
_cell.angle_alpha   90.00
_cell.angle_beta   90.00
_cell.angle_gamma   90.00
#
_symmetry.space_group_name_H-M   'P 1'
#
loop_
_entity.id
_entity.type
_entity.pdbx_description
1 polymer ?
#
loop_
_entity_poly.entity_id
_entity_poly.type
_entity_poly.pdbx_seq_one_letter_code
_entity_poly.pdbx_strand_id
1 'polypeptide(L)'
;QTWFFSDAEDEEYQNKTGGHLVNTKCSPTHHWRDLCCKMAQEIDLYFDSYKRWWCHFDDDNYVNVASLARILGKYNPMQDWYLGKPTVLWKINKWGKRK
;
A
#
# COMPACT_ATOMS: atom_id res chain seq x y z
N GLN A 1 10.61 0.78 -6.26
CA GLN A 1 9.54 1.31 -7.12
C GLN A 1 8.46 1.81 -6.18
N THR A 2 7.99 3.04 -6.40
CA THR A 2 7.08 3.77 -5.51
C THR A 2 6.07 4.49 -6.37
N TRP A 3 4.79 4.35 -6.05
CA TRP A 3 3.68 5.02 -6.71
C TRP A 3 2.91 5.84 -5.68
N PHE A 4 2.42 7.00 -6.10
CA PHE A 4 1.70 7.94 -5.26
C PHE A 4 0.27 8.02 -5.76
N PHE A 5 -0.71 7.86 -4.88
CA PHE A 5 -2.12 7.86 -5.24
C PHE A 5 -2.77 9.09 -4.62
N SER A 6 -3.32 9.95 -5.47
CA SER A 6 -3.93 11.21 -5.07
C SER A 6 -5.31 11.37 -5.72
N ASP A 7 -6.09 12.34 -5.26
CA ASP A 7 -7.39 12.73 -5.84
C ASP A 7 -7.28 13.93 -6.79
N ALA A 8 -6.07 14.48 -6.96
CA ALA A 8 -5.79 15.62 -7.81
C ALA A 8 -4.70 15.33 -8.84
N GLU A 9 -4.81 15.99 -9.99
CA GLU A 9 -3.70 16.15 -10.92
C GLU A 9 -2.74 17.20 -10.38
N ASP A 10 -1.45 16.94 -10.46
CA ASP A 10 -0.42 17.89 -10.07
C ASP A 10 0.81 17.72 -10.98
N GLU A 11 1.03 18.68 -11.88
CA GLU A 11 2.11 18.61 -12.87
C GLU A 11 3.50 18.66 -12.22
N GLU A 12 3.65 19.40 -11.12
CA GLU A 12 4.92 19.50 -10.40
C GLU A 12 5.28 18.13 -9.80
N TYR A 13 4.34 17.50 -9.10
CA TYR A 13 4.57 16.18 -8.52
C TYR A 13 4.58 15.07 -9.57
N GLN A 14 3.88 15.20 -10.68
CA GLN A 14 3.99 14.26 -11.80
C GLN A 14 5.43 14.21 -12.32
N ASN A 15 6.05 15.37 -12.49
CA ASN A 15 7.44 15.48 -12.94
C ASN A 15 8.43 14.98 -11.88
N LYS A 16 8.25 15.35 -10.60
CA LYS A 16 9.13 14.91 -9.50
C LYS A 16 9.10 13.40 -9.26
N THR A 17 7.94 12.77 -9.45
CA THR A 17 7.76 11.34 -9.22
C THR A 17 8.12 10.48 -10.44
N GLY A 18 8.46 11.10 -11.57
CA GLY A 18 8.77 10.41 -12.82
C GLY A 18 7.54 9.74 -13.45
N GLY A 19 6.37 10.37 -13.32
CA GLY A 19 5.11 9.84 -13.83
C GLY A 19 4.44 8.80 -12.94
N HIS A 20 4.87 8.67 -11.69
CA HIS A 20 4.32 7.70 -10.74
C HIS A 20 3.25 8.27 -9.80
N LEU A 21 2.84 9.52 -10.00
CA LEU A 21 1.65 10.07 -9.36
C LEU A 21 0.42 9.68 -10.20
N VAL A 22 -0.56 9.09 -9.52
CA VAL A 22 -1.79 8.55 -10.10
C VAL A 22 -2.96 9.31 -9.50
N ASN A 23 -3.68 10.03 -10.35
CA ASN A 23 -4.97 10.58 -9.97
C ASN A 23 -6.03 9.48 -10.00
N THR A 24 -6.50 9.12 -8.81
CA THR A 24 -7.52 8.09 -8.59
C THR A 24 -8.91 8.53 -9.03
N LYS A 25 -9.16 9.84 -9.18
CA LYS A 25 -10.49 10.44 -9.41
C LYS A 25 -11.52 10.09 -8.33
N CYS A 26 -11.07 9.60 -7.19
CA CYS A 26 -11.89 9.43 -6.00
C CYS A 26 -12.19 10.79 -5.38
N SER A 27 -13.21 10.86 -4.52
CA SER A 27 -13.51 12.08 -3.77
C SER A 27 -12.32 12.51 -2.91
N PRO A 28 -12.06 13.83 -2.77
CA PRO A 28 -10.99 14.34 -1.91
C PRO A 28 -11.31 14.29 -0.41
N THR A 29 -12.49 13.80 -0.05
CA THR A 29 -12.89 13.64 1.36
C THR A 29 -12.13 12.50 2.04
N HIS A 30 -11.86 12.65 3.34
CA HIS A 30 -11.26 11.59 4.16
C HIS A 30 -12.30 10.65 4.78
N HIS A 31 -13.42 10.40 4.09
CA HIS A 31 -14.38 9.40 4.54
C HIS A 31 -13.89 8.00 4.15
N TRP A 32 -14.27 6.99 4.94
CA TRP A 32 -13.83 5.61 4.75
C TRP A 32 -14.08 5.08 3.32
N ARG A 33 -15.17 5.49 2.67
CA ARG A 33 -15.49 5.08 1.29
C ARG A 33 -14.47 5.59 0.27
N ASP A 34 -14.01 6.82 0.47
CA ASP A 34 -13.09 7.48 -0.45
C ASP A 34 -11.66 6.98 -0.24
N LEU A 35 -11.30 6.70 1.02
CA LEU A 35 -10.06 5.99 1.35
C LEU A 35 -10.05 4.58 0.75
N CYS A 36 -11.15 3.84 0.84
CA CYS A 36 -11.30 2.54 0.18
C CYS A 36 -11.23 2.66 -1.36
N CYS A 37 -11.77 3.75 -1.93
CA CYS A 37 -11.68 4.01 -3.38
C CYS A 37 -10.22 4.17 -3.82
N LYS A 38 -9.43 4.98 -3.09
CA LYS A 38 -7.99 5.15 -3.36
C LYS A 38 -7.23 3.83 -3.22
N MET A 39 -7.47 3.09 -2.13
CA MET A 39 -6.85 1.79 -1.90
C MET A 39 -7.21 0.76 -2.99
N ALA A 40 -8.43 0.79 -3.53
CA ALA A 40 -8.82 -0.10 -4.63
C ALA A 40 -7.94 0.15 -5.87
N GLN A 41 -7.72 1.42 -6.21
CA GLN A 41 -6.83 1.81 -7.33
C GLN A 41 -5.37 1.39 -7.09
N GLU A 42 -4.90 1.42 -5.83
CA GLU A 42 -3.56 0.91 -5.47
C GLU A 42 -3.41 -0.58 -5.76
N ILE A 43 -4.43 -1.36 -5.41
CA ILE A 43 -4.45 -2.81 -5.58
C ILE A 43 -4.58 -3.18 -7.06
N ASP A 44 -5.42 -2.48 -7.81
CA ASP A 44 -5.59 -2.70 -9.26
C ASP A 44 -4.27 -2.47 -10.02
N LEU A 45 -3.58 -1.35 -9.74
CA LEU A 45 -2.27 -1.06 -10.32
C LEU A 45 -1.23 -2.12 -9.94
N TYR A 46 -1.28 -2.62 -8.70
CA TYR A 46 -0.41 -3.71 -8.28
C TYR A 46 -0.65 -5.00 -9.08
N PHE A 47 -1.91 -5.38 -9.30
CA PHE A 47 -2.23 -6.57 -10.10
C PHE A 47 -1.67 -6.46 -11.52
N ASP A 48 -1.77 -5.29 -12.14
CA ASP A 48 -1.24 -5.04 -13.48
C ASP A 48 0.31 -5.00 -13.53
N SER A 49 0.96 -4.73 -12.39
CA SER A 49 2.42 -4.59 -12.31
C SER A 49 3.17 -5.92 -12.28
N TYR A 50 2.47 -7.04 -12.05
CA TYR A 50 3.04 -8.40 -11.86
C TYR A 50 4.18 -8.47 -10.83
N LYS A 51 4.18 -7.58 -9.83
CA LYS A 51 5.18 -7.60 -8.75
C LYS A 51 4.84 -8.69 -7.73
N ARG A 52 5.87 -9.15 -7.02
CA ARG A 52 5.75 -10.21 -6.00
C ARG A 52 5.27 -9.70 -4.64
N TRP A 53 5.38 -8.40 -4.40
CA TRP A 53 5.10 -7.77 -3.12
C TRP A 53 4.35 -6.47 -3.34
N TRP A 54 3.28 -6.30 -2.59
CA TRP A 54 2.56 -5.04 -2.42
C TRP A 54 2.77 -4.53 -1.01
N CYS A 55 3.07 -3.25 -0.87
CA CYS A 55 3.26 -2.61 0.43
C CYS A 55 2.57 -1.25 0.40
N HIS A 56 1.73 -1.00 1.40
CA HIS A 56 1.01 0.25 1.57
C HIS A 56 1.60 1.05 2.74
N PHE A 57 1.70 2.36 2.56
CA PHE A 57 2.21 3.32 3.54
C PHE A 57 1.44 4.62 3.39
N ASP A 58 1.14 5.28 4.51
CA ASP A 58 0.53 6.60 4.52
C ASP A 58 1.56 7.69 4.15
N ASP A 59 1.08 8.90 3.85
CA ASP A 59 1.89 10.06 3.47
C ASP A 59 2.79 10.58 4.60
N ASP A 60 2.47 10.25 5.85
CA ASP A 60 3.25 10.58 7.04
C ASP A 60 4.25 9.48 7.47
N ASN A 61 4.36 8.40 6.69
CA ASN A 61 5.24 7.27 7.01
C ASN A 61 6.64 7.43 6.39
N TYR A 62 7.69 7.23 7.20
CA TYR A 62 9.05 7.05 6.68
C TYR A 62 9.37 5.57 6.42
N VAL A 63 9.87 5.26 5.22
CA VAL A 63 10.17 3.89 4.80
C VAL A 63 11.65 3.68 4.53
N ASN A 64 12.28 2.80 5.29
CA ASN A 64 13.61 2.29 4.97
C ASN A 64 13.52 1.13 3.96
N VAL A 65 13.66 1.46 2.68
CA VAL A 65 13.49 0.51 1.56
C VAL A 65 14.47 -0.67 1.62
N ALA A 66 15.72 -0.43 2.02
CA ALA A 66 16.73 -1.49 2.12
C ALA A 66 16.39 -2.53 3.20
N SER A 67 15.92 -2.05 4.35
CA SER A 67 15.47 -2.93 5.44
C SER A 67 14.19 -3.69 5.06
N LEU A 68 13.25 -3.02 4.40
CA LEU A 68 12.03 -3.65 3.89
C LEU A 68 12.36 -4.80 2.94
N ALA A 69 13.20 -4.57 1.92
CA ALA A 69 13.60 -5.59 0.97
C ALA A 69 14.27 -6.81 1.64
N ARG A 70 15.12 -6.56 2.66
CA ARG A 70 15.76 -7.62 3.45
C ARG A 70 14.76 -8.44 4.26
N ILE A 71 13.69 -7.84 4.78
CA ILE A 71 12.64 -8.57 5.50
C ILE A 71 11.82 -9.41 4.53
N LEU A 72 11.35 -8.81 3.43
CA LEU A 72 10.56 -9.50 2.41
C LEU A 72 11.31 -10.67 1.78
N GLY A 73 12.63 -10.56 1.60
CA GLY A 73 13.48 -11.64 1.09
C GLY A 73 13.54 -12.90 1.96
N LYS A 74 13.01 -12.86 3.20
CA LYS A 74 12.93 -14.03 4.09
C LYS A 74 11.68 -14.89 3.87
N TYR A 75 10.71 -14.40 3.10
CA TYR A 75 9.43 -15.05 2.88
C TYR A 75 9.30 -15.56 1.44
N ASN A 76 8.62 -16.69 1.26
CA ASN A 76 8.33 -17.22 -0.08
C ASN A 76 7.15 -16.43 -0.70
N PRO A 77 7.33 -15.70 -1.81
CA PRO A 77 6.26 -14.91 -2.44
C PRO A 77 5.17 -15.76 -3.12
N MET A 78 5.33 -17.09 -3.22
CA MET A 78 4.29 -18.00 -3.72
C MET A 78 3.30 -18.46 -2.63
N GLN A 79 3.43 -17.94 -1.41
CA GLN A 79 2.55 -18.25 -0.28
C GLN A 79 1.84 -16.98 0.19
N ASP A 80 0.72 -17.14 0.87
CA ASP A 80 -0.06 -16.02 1.39
C ASP A 80 0.60 -15.43 2.65
N TRP A 81 1.02 -14.17 2.57
CA TRP A 81 1.61 -13.43 3.66
C TRP A 81 0.92 -12.09 3.86
N TYR A 82 0.52 -11.80 5.10
CA TYR A 82 0.10 -10.48 5.54
C TYR A 82 1.02 -10.03 6.68
N LEU A 83 1.88 -9.05 6.40
CA LEU A 83 2.92 -8.57 7.31
C LEU A 83 2.58 -7.15 7.72
N GLY A 84 2.60 -6.87 9.03
CA GLY A 84 2.32 -5.54 9.54
C GLY A 84 2.30 -5.49 11.05
N LYS A 85 2.10 -4.29 11.58
CA LYS A 85 1.89 -4.11 13.02
C LYS A 85 0.45 -4.54 13.36
N PRO A 86 0.25 -5.56 14.20
CA PRO A 86 -1.10 -5.94 14.62
C PRO A 86 -1.72 -4.80 15.42
N THR A 87 -2.94 -4.41 15.06
CA THR A 87 -3.71 -3.36 15.74
C THR A 87 -4.34 -3.84 17.05
N VAL A 88 -4.55 -5.15 17.18
CA VAL A 88 -5.03 -5.76 18.43
C VAL A 88 -3.91 -6.43 19.22
N LEU A 89 -3.94 -6.23 20.54
CA LEU A 89 -2.90 -6.73 21.45
C LEU A 89 -3.05 -8.22 21.79
N TRP A 90 -4.23 -8.82 21.59
CA TRP A 90 -4.45 -10.24 21.89
C TRP A 90 -4.08 -11.12 20.68
N LYS A 91 -3.50 -12.29 20.99
CA LYS A 91 -3.19 -13.29 19.97
C LYS A 91 -4.48 -13.74 19.30
N ILE A 92 -4.60 -13.49 18.01
CA ILE A 92 -5.67 -14.02 17.18
C ILE A 92 -5.19 -15.36 16.58
N ASN A 93 -6.07 -16.35 16.48
CA ASN A 93 -5.80 -17.57 15.71
C ASN A 93 -5.89 -17.32 14.20
N LYS A 94 -5.60 -18.35 13.38
CA LYS A 94 -5.65 -18.27 11.90
C LYS A 94 -7.01 -17.88 11.30
N TRP A 95 -8.06 -17.73 12.11
CA TRP A 95 -9.44 -17.47 11.71
C TRP A 95 -9.99 -16.15 12.26
N GLY A 96 -9.14 -15.22 12.74
CA GLY A 96 -9.67 -13.96 13.27
C GLY A 96 -10.27 -14.06 14.68
N LYS A 97 -10.20 -15.22 15.35
CA LYS A 97 -10.74 -15.38 16.72
C LYS A 97 -9.67 -15.16 17.78
N ARG A 98 -10.05 -14.47 18.86
CA ARG A 98 -9.23 -14.31 20.07
C ARG A 98 -8.85 -15.69 20.62
N LYS A 99 -7.56 -15.90 20.91
CA LYS A 99 -7.07 -17.05 21.67
C LYS A 99 -7.36 -16.88 23.15
#